data_AF-A0A3B1AK57-F1
#
_entry.id   AF-A0A3B1AK57-F1
#
_cell.length_a   1.000
_cell.length_b   1.000
_cell.length_c   1.000
_cell.angle_alpha   90.00
_cell.angle_beta   90.00
_cell.angle_gamma   90.00
#
_symmetry.space_group_name_H-M   'P 1'
#
loop_
_entity.id
_entity.type
_entity.pdbx_description
1 polymer ?
#
loop_
_entity_poly.entity_id
_entity_poly.type
_entity_poly.pdbx_seq_one_letter_code
_entity_poly.pdbx_strand_id
1 'polypeptide(L)'
;MKKIIILLAFGLGSGSVVADVLMSKQSFIETVEGTFKDHLCTKNYNTCYGVTKTACLAETKKVFKEECLGDIPDEFEELDEVLAYTKSTVSCATKIYVTNHSAVLMKNKDTVACQSIIN
;
A
#
# COMPACT_ATOMS: atom_id res chain seq x y z
N MET A 1 -13.43 5.67 -23.06
CA MET A 1 -12.90 4.62 -23.98
C MET A 1 -12.39 3.48 -23.12
N LYS A 2 -12.84 2.24 -23.37
CA LYS A 2 -12.42 1.02 -22.65
C LYS A 2 -11.02 0.59 -23.13
N LYS A 3 -10.06 0.26 -22.23
CA LYS A 3 -9.11 -0.87 -22.35
C LYS A 3 -8.53 -1.26 -20.97
N ILE A 4 -8.86 -2.46 -20.53
CA ILE A 4 -8.15 -3.25 -19.51
C ILE A 4 -7.60 -4.44 -20.29
N ILE A 5 -6.29 -4.73 -20.26
CA ILE A 5 -5.75 -6.10 -20.35
C ILE A 5 -4.40 -6.13 -19.61
N ILE A 6 -4.40 -6.68 -18.39
CA ILE A 6 -3.19 -7.19 -17.72
C ILE A 6 -3.11 -8.68 -18.07
N LEU A 7 -2.10 -9.07 -18.85
CA LEU A 7 -1.77 -10.48 -19.10
C LEU A 7 -0.58 -10.86 -18.23
N LEU A 8 -0.89 -11.42 -17.05
CA LEU A 8 0.08 -12.09 -16.19
C LEU A 8 0.37 -13.48 -16.77
N ALA A 9 1.44 -13.59 -17.55
CA ALA A 9 2.01 -14.87 -17.97
C ALA A 9 3.33 -15.11 -17.23
N PHE A 10 3.27 -15.79 -16.08
CA PHE A 10 4.45 -16.38 -15.45
C PHE A 10 4.89 -17.59 -16.27
N GLY A 11 5.74 -17.37 -17.27
CA GLY A 11 6.40 -18.40 -18.07
C GLY A 11 7.91 -18.25 -17.98
N LEU A 12 8.56 -19.12 -17.21
CA LEU A 12 10.02 -19.29 -17.21
C LEU A 12 10.45 -19.83 -18.58
N GLY A 13 10.93 -18.97 -19.46
CA GLY A 13 11.44 -19.36 -20.77
C GLY A 13 11.97 -18.16 -21.55
N SER A 14 13.30 -18.09 -21.64
CA SER A 14 14.11 -17.21 -22.49
C SER A 14 13.36 -16.52 -23.65
N GLY A 15 13.08 -15.23 -23.44
CA GLY A 15 12.51 -14.32 -24.43
C GLY A 15 12.09 -13.09 -23.67
N SER A 16 12.79 -11.97 -23.87
CA SER A 16 12.49 -10.69 -23.23
C SER A 16 11.11 -10.23 -23.69
N VAL A 17 10.07 -10.67 -22.97
CA VAL A 17 8.77 -10.01 -22.97
C VAL A 17 8.99 -8.73 -22.17
N VAL A 18 9.44 -7.68 -22.85
CA VAL A 18 9.29 -6.32 -22.34
C VAL A 18 7.78 -6.11 -22.31
N ALA A 19 7.17 -6.41 -21.17
CA ALA A 19 5.83 -5.97 -20.91
C ALA A 19 5.95 -4.46 -20.70
N ASP A 20 5.67 -3.68 -21.74
CA ASP A 20 5.44 -2.25 -21.61
C ASP A 20 4.27 -2.10 -20.63
N VAL A 21 4.57 -1.91 -19.34
CA VAL A 21 3.55 -1.70 -18.31
C VAL A 21 3.19 -0.23 -18.37
N LEU A 22 2.33 0.13 -19.30
CA LEU A 22 1.69 1.44 -19.34
C LEU A 22 0.65 1.51 -18.21
N MET A 23 1.10 1.87 -17.02
CA MET A 23 0.24 2.09 -15.86
C MET A 23 0.01 3.59 -15.68
N SER A 24 -1.26 4.01 -15.56
CA SER A 24 -1.56 5.40 -15.22
C SER A 24 -1.38 5.66 -13.73
N LYS A 25 -1.09 6.90 -13.35
CA LYS A 25 -1.07 7.38 -11.97
C LYS A 25 -2.30 6.96 -11.17
N GLN A 26 -3.49 7.09 -11.74
CA GLN A 26 -4.73 6.71 -11.07
C GLN A 26 -4.79 5.20 -10.79
N SER A 27 -4.41 4.37 -11.77
CA SER A 27 -4.36 2.92 -11.61
C SER A 27 -3.31 2.50 -10.57
N PHE A 28 -2.16 3.17 -10.56
CA PHE A 28 -1.12 2.97 -9.55
C PHE A 28 -1.66 3.30 -8.15
N ILE A 29 -2.25 4.48 -7.96
CA ILE A 29 -2.80 4.93 -6.69
C ILE A 29 -3.84 3.94 -6.17
N GLU A 30 -4.81 3.56 -7.00
CA GLU A 30 -5.86 2.61 -6.61
C GLU A 30 -5.29 1.24 -6.21
N THR A 31 -4.28 0.76 -6.93
CA THR A 31 -3.63 -0.53 -6.65
C THR A 31 -2.89 -0.52 -5.33
N VAL A 32 -2.06 0.51 -5.09
CA VAL A 32 -1.25 0.59 -3.87
C VAL A 32 -2.13 0.93 -2.66
N GLU A 33 -3.05 1.88 -2.79
CA GLU A 33 -3.99 2.26 -1.74
C GLU A 33 -4.87 1.06 -1.35
N GLY A 34 -5.41 0.33 -2.32
CA GLY A 34 -6.22 -0.87 -2.08
C GLY A 34 -5.44 -1.96 -1.33
N THR A 35 -4.28 -2.33 -1.87
CA THR A 35 -3.43 -3.37 -1.27
C THR A 35 -3.00 -3.02 0.15
N PHE A 36 -2.59 -1.78 0.37
CA PHE A 36 -2.15 -1.29 1.68
C PHE A 36 -3.27 -1.35 2.72
N LYS A 37 -4.47 -0.89 2.35
CA LYS A 37 -5.64 -0.91 3.23
C LYS A 37 -6.06 -2.31 3.63
N ASP A 38 -6.04 -3.25 2.69
CA ASP A 38 -6.40 -4.64 2.97
C ASP A 38 -5.40 -5.31 3.92
N HIS A 39 -4.12 -4.96 3.82
CA HIS A 39 -3.08 -5.46 4.74
C HIS A 39 -3.10 -4.77 6.10
N LEU A 40 -3.31 -3.45 6.14
CA LEU A 40 -3.24 -2.68 7.38
C LEU A 40 -4.54 -2.75 8.18
N CYS A 41 -5.70 -2.60 7.55
CA CYS A 41 -6.98 -2.48 8.26
C CYS A 41 -7.61 -3.83 8.62
N THR A 42 -6.79 -4.79 9.04
CA THR A 42 -7.22 -6.11 9.51
C THR A 42 -7.79 -6.07 10.91
N LYS A 43 -8.48 -7.14 11.34
CA LYS A 43 -9.04 -7.23 12.69
C LYS A 43 -7.97 -7.07 13.78
N ASN A 44 -6.80 -7.69 13.61
CA ASN A 44 -5.73 -7.65 14.60
C ASN A 44 -5.11 -6.25 14.69
N TYR A 45 -4.83 -5.61 13.56
CA TYR A 45 -4.36 -4.22 13.54
C TYR A 45 -5.36 -3.27 14.20
N ASN A 46 -6.62 -3.30 13.77
CA ASN A 46 -7.65 -2.45 14.33
C ASN A 46 -7.81 -2.65 15.85
N THR A 47 -7.72 -3.90 16.32
CA THR A 47 -7.79 -4.22 17.76
C THR A 47 -6.55 -3.73 18.50
N CYS A 48 -5.34 -3.94 17.95
CA CYS A 48 -4.09 -3.48 18.54
C CYS A 48 -4.06 -1.96 18.70
N TYR A 49 -4.49 -1.24 17.66
CA TYR A 49 -4.48 0.21 17.60
C TYR A 49 -5.75 0.86 18.17
N GLY A 50 -6.73 0.08 18.63
CA GLY A 50 -7.97 0.59 19.23
C GLY A 50 -8.83 1.40 18.26
N VAL A 51 -8.74 1.13 16.96
CA VAL A 51 -9.48 1.85 15.90
C VAL A 51 -10.55 0.95 15.28
N THR A 52 -11.59 1.55 14.70
CA THR A 52 -12.54 0.79 13.88
C THR A 52 -11.96 0.57 12.48
N LYS A 53 -12.44 -0.46 11.77
CA LYS A 53 -12.07 -0.68 10.36
C LYS A 53 -12.34 0.56 9.50
N THR A 54 -13.48 1.23 9.72
CA THR A 54 -13.85 2.46 9.01
C THR A 54 -12.87 3.59 9.29
N ALA A 55 -12.47 3.78 10.56
CA ALA A 55 -11.49 4.81 10.92
C ALA A 55 -10.12 4.52 10.28
N CYS A 56 -9.65 3.27 10.31
CA CYS A 56 -8.42 2.88 9.63
C CYS A 56 -8.48 3.15 8.12
N LEU A 57 -9.57 2.77 7.45
CA LEU A 57 -9.74 2.99 6.01
C LEU A 57 -9.78 4.48 5.63
N ALA A 58 -10.35 5.32 6.51
CA ALA A 58 -10.41 6.76 6.31
C ALA A 58 -9.03 7.41 6.51
N GLU A 59 -8.33 7.05 7.58
CA GLU A 59 -6.99 7.57 7.88
C GLU A 59 -5.97 7.18 6.81
N THR A 60 -5.92 5.91 6.43
CA THR A 60 -5.02 5.42 5.37
C THR A 60 -5.27 6.14 4.04
N LYS A 61 -6.54 6.37 3.66
CA LYS A 61 -6.88 7.16 2.48
C LYS A 61 -6.32 8.59 2.56
N LYS A 62 -6.44 9.20 3.74
CA LYS A 62 -5.95 10.56 3.99
C LYS A 62 -4.42 10.61 3.87
N VAL A 63 -3.72 9.72 4.58
CA VAL A 63 -2.25 9.63 4.56
C VAL A 63 -1.72 9.44 3.14
N PHE A 64 -2.33 8.56 2.35
CA PHE A 64 -1.96 8.42 0.94
C PHE A 64 -2.14 9.73 0.20
N LYS A 65 -3.37 10.23 0.12
CA LYS A 65 -3.72 11.37 -0.75
C LYS A 65 -3.00 12.67 -0.40
N GLU A 66 -2.80 12.93 0.88
CA GLU A 66 -2.30 14.22 1.36
C GLU A 66 -0.78 14.18 1.61
N GLU A 67 -0.20 13.02 1.92
CA GLU A 67 1.17 12.97 2.46
C GLU A 67 2.13 12.06 1.65
N CYS A 68 1.62 11.07 0.90
CA CYS A 68 2.49 10.04 0.31
C CYS A 68 2.43 9.89 -1.21
N LEU A 69 1.54 10.62 -1.90
CA LEU A 69 1.44 10.58 -3.38
C LEU A 69 2.33 11.61 -4.10
N GLY A 70 3.30 12.19 -3.39
CA GLY A 70 4.24 13.18 -3.96
C GLY A 70 5.03 12.62 -5.14
N ASP A 71 5.34 13.48 -6.11
CA ASP A 71 6.19 13.26 -7.30
C ASP A 71 5.86 12.03 -8.18
N ILE A 72 4.72 11.36 -7.96
CA ILE A 72 4.30 10.23 -8.80
C ILE A 72 4.05 10.73 -10.24
N PRO A 73 4.70 10.13 -11.24
CA PRO A 73 4.53 10.49 -12.64
C PRO A 73 3.10 10.16 -13.10
N ASP A 74 2.62 10.85 -14.14
CA ASP A 74 1.28 10.64 -14.66
C ASP A 74 1.11 9.26 -15.31
N GLU A 75 2.21 8.72 -15.86
CA GLU A 75 2.29 7.40 -16.47
C GLU A 75 3.62 6.74 -16.08
N PHE A 76 3.59 5.41 -15.98
CA PHE A 76 4.77 4.56 -15.82
C PHE A 76 4.99 3.82 -17.12
N GLU A 77 6.23 3.74 -17.58
CA GLU A 77 6.58 2.99 -18.79
C GLU A 77 7.26 1.65 -18.43
N GLU A 78 7.93 1.62 -17.28
CA GLU A 78 8.74 0.49 -16.83
C GLU A 78 8.21 -0.09 -15.51
N LEU A 79 8.25 -1.42 -15.38
CA LEU A 79 7.86 -2.09 -14.13
C LEU A 79 8.73 -1.67 -12.94
N ASP A 80 10.01 -1.41 -13.17
CA ASP A 80 10.94 -0.98 -12.12
C ASP A 80 10.55 0.38 -11.52
N GLU A 81 9.98 1.29 -12.33
CA GLU A 81 9.43 2.55 -11.85
C GLU A 81 8.19 2.31 -10.97
N VAL A 82 7.27 1.45 -11.42
CA VAL A 82 6.09 1.05 -10.64
C VAL A 82 6.51 0.48 -9.28
N LEU A 83 7.52 -0.38 -9.24
CA LEU A 83 8.03 -0.97 -8.01
C LEU A 83 8.70 0.06 -7.10
N ALA A 84 9.52 0.95 -7.67
CA ALA A 84 10.19 2.01 -6.93
C ALA A 84 9.19 2.95 -6.25
N TYR A 85 8.18 3.42 -6.99
CA TYR A 85 7.13 4.29 -6.44
C TYR A 85 6.22 3.53 -5.48
N THR A 86 5.91 2.25 -5.72
CA THR A 86 5.15 1.43 -4.76
C THR A 86 5.87 1.37 -3.43
N LYS A 87 7.17 1.06 -3.44
CA LYS A 87 8.00 0.99 -2.23
C LYS A 87 8.07 2.33 -1.51
N SER A 88 8.27 3.43 -2.24
CA SER A 88 8.32 4.78 -1.68
C SER A 88 7.00 5.16 -1.01
N THR A 89 5.87 4.98 -1.73
CA THR A 89 4.52 5.33 -1.26
C THR A 89 4.13 4.52 -0.02
N VAL A 90 4.35 3.20 -0.06
CA VAL A 90 4.06 2.32 1.08
C VAL A 90 4.95 2.66 2.27
N SER A 91 6.24 2.90 2.06
CA SER A 91 7.16 3.27 3.14
C SER A 91 6.75 4.58 3.82
N CYS A 92 6.36 5.59 3.04
CA CYS A 92 5.80 6.84 3.55
C CYS A 92 4.55 6.57 4.42
N ALA A 93 3.58 5.82 3.89
CA ALA A 93 2.31 5.60 4.57
C ALA A 93 2.49 4.78 5.86
N THR A 94 3.32 3.73 5.83
CA THR A 94 3.67 2.96 7.03
C THR A 94 4.34 3.84 8.07
N LYS A 95 5.30 4.69 7.68
CA LYS A 95 6.02 5.57 8.62
C LYS A 95 5.06 6.53 9.32
N ILE A 96 4.18 7.19 8.57
CA ILE A 96 3.20 8.13 9.14
C ILE A 96 2.23 7.40 10.06
N TYR A 97 1.68 6.26 9.62
CA TYR A 97 0.74 5.48 10.42
C TYR A 97 1.38 5.00 11.73
N VAL A 98 2.57 4.41 11.67
CA VAL A 98 3.30 3.98 12.87
C VAL A 98 3.62 5.17 13.77
N THR A 99 3.98 6.33 13.22
CA THR A 99 4.25 7.54 14.01
C THR A 99 3.00 7.99 14.77
N ASN A 100 1.87 8.13 14.07
CA ASN A 100 0.59 8.54 14.66
C ASN A 100 0.10 7.60 15.76
N HIS A 101 0.41 6.31 15.61
CA HIS A 101 -0.13 5.27 16.48
C HIS A 101 0.91 4.65 17.44
N SER A 102 2.14 5.14 17.44
CA SER A 102 3.26 4.61 18.24
C SER A 102 2.94 4.52 19.74
N ALA A 103 2.29 5.54 20.29
CA ALA A 103 1.90 5.56 21.71
C ALA A 103 0.88 4.46 22.04
N VAL A 104 -0.08 4.21 21.14
CA VAL A 104 -1.10 3.16 21.33
C VAL A 104 -0.46 1.78 21.18
N LEU A 105 0.40 1.59 20.18
CA LEU A 105 1.18 0.36 20.02
C LEU A 105 1.98 0.05 21.27
N MET A 106 2.71 1.03 21.82
CA MET A 106 3.52 0.86 23.03
C MET A 106 2.66 0.53 24.26
N LYS A 107 1.48 1.16 24.38
CA LYS A 107 0.53 0.87 25.47
C LYS A 107 -0.05 -0.53 25.38
N ASN A 108 -0.29 -1.03 24.17
CA ASN A 108 -0.99 -2.29 23.91
C ASN A 108 -0.05 -3.44 23.49
N LYS A 109 1.28 -3.24 23.53
CA LYS A 109 2.29 -4.17 23.02
C LYS A 109 2.15 -5.61 23.54
N ASP A 110 1.63 -5.76 24.75
CA ASP A 110 1.47 -7.06 25.44
C ASP A 110 0.12 -7.73 25.15
N THR A 111 -0.76 -7.11 24.35
CA THR A 111 -2.01 -7.72 23.91
C THR A 111 -1.75 -8.74 22.80
N VAL A 112 -2.54 -9.82 22.77
CA VAL A 112 -2.47 -10.86 21.72
C VAL A 112 -2.58 -10.24 20.32
N ALA A 113 -3.42 -9.22 20.17
CA ALA A 113 -3.59 -8.51 18.90
C ALA A 113 -2.29 -7.81 18.45
N CYS A 114 -1.61 -7.08 19.33
CA CYS A 114 -0.35 -6.42 18.98
C CYS A 114 0.83 -7.39 18.82
N GLN A 115 0.88 -8.46 19.61
CA GLN A 115 1.91 -9.48 19.47
C GLN A 115 1.84 -10.20 18.11
N SER A 116 0.64 -10.36 17.53
CA SER A 116 0.47 -10.94 16.18
C SER A 116 0.94 -10.05 15.03
N ILE A 117 1.32 -8.80 15.33
CA ILE A 117 1.80 -7.81 14.35
C ILE A 117 3.30 -7.57 14.53
N ILE A 118 3.79 -7.62 15.77
CA ILE A 118 5.19 -7.37 16.12
C ILE A 118 6.07 -8.60 15.83
N ASN A 119 5.52 -9.81 16.01
CA ASN A 119 6.22 -11.09 15.81
C ASN A 119 5.96 -11.67 14.41
#